data_AF-A0A258E3H8-F1
#
_entry.id   AF-A0A258E3H8-F1
#
_cell.length_a   1.000
_cell.length_b   1.000
_cell.length_c   1.000
_cell.angle_alpha   90.00
_cell.angle_beta   90.00
_cell.angle_gamma   90.00
#
_symmetry.space_group_name_H-M   'P 1'
#
loop_
_entity.id
_entity.type
_entity.pdbx_description
1 polymer ?
#
loop_
_entity_poly.entity_id
_entity_poly.type
_entity_poly.pdbx_seq_one_letter_code
_entity_poly.pdbx_strand_id
1 'polypeptide(L)'
;MNRVSLFLLFSLIFHFSQAQVPQGFKEKSDKDKFLLQEISLKSPYTLDQEFFFNKKFYFTAKTSEVQVDSYFLMNTKNGLIAIDKDIAEQLKEQKGSALFNEMDFSVRMETGEFFTYSTRQRTGDKISSITREMLSYLPDYLDEVSEPEFFKEYMEHDGNKTYVGDKSQFPSESFQGVNLGEGGHMLAWFSKNTDFQINPENRTLILSPFGIGYVFFENRTYLVTGWESDDFVSRLEKIEDVNITFNGKDYTPIQQKIEEKIVETGEKMDAARAKEADALARREREAQQRLATASSNGNDVRKAQIDVEITEIKKQILEKRKNLESKAISKSKDFSKKQGSLESAKESMEAMFEGNEFVEIQKLELKESILKDEKALLGNSLDSRERDAKQKSMDCQKRLLAIFEGIHDKFTAIDQQYGADPQQVFLKKMNLYNQELTPILANPCGN
;
A
#
# COMPACT_ATOMS: atom_id res chain seq x y z
N MET A 1 -26.57 2.39 14.83
CA MET A 1 -25.14 2.01 14.86
C MET A 1 -24.64 2.02 13.44
N ASN A 2 -23.68 2.87 13.12
CA ASN A 2 -22.98 2.81 11.83
C ASN A 2 -21.60 2.17 12.08
N ARG A 3 -21.57 0.84 12.25
CA ARG A 3 -20.32 0.04 12.25
C ARG A 3 -19.49 0.29 10.97
N VAL A 4 -20.16 0.80 9.94
CA VAL A 4 -19.64 1.23 8.64
C VAL A 4 -18.61 2.35 8.76
N SER A 5 -18.72 3.31 9.68
CA SER A 5 -17.81 4.48 9.72
C SER A 5 -16.40 4.14 10.21
N LEU A 6 -16.28 3.24 11.19
CA LEU A 6 -15.00 2.81 11.76
C LEU A 6 -14.30 1.76 10.88
N PHE A 7 -15.09 0.87 10.26
CA PHE A 7 -14.63 -0.05 9.22
C PHE A 7 -14.22 0.71 7.94
N LEU A 8 -14.91 1.81 7.59
CA LEU A 8 -14.50 2.69 6.49
C LEU A 8 -13.16 3.36 6.78
N LEU A 9 -12.91 3.82 8.01
CA LEU A 9 -11.63 4.40 8.42
C LEU A 9 -10.47 3.40 8.32
N PHE A 10 -10.63 2.18 8.85
CA PHE A 10 -9.64 1.12 8.67
C PHE A 10 -9.53 0.68 7.20
N SER A 11 -10.64 0.58 6.46
CA SER A 11 -10.62 0.18 5.04
C SER A 11 -10.04 1.25 4.12
N LEU A 12 -10.20 2.54 4.43
CA LEU A 12 -9.65 3.63 3.62
C LEU A 12 -8.12 3.51 3.62
N ILE A 13 -7.50 3.36 4.79
CA ILE A 13 -6.05 3.21 4.88
C ILE A 13 -5.59 1.84 4.36
N PHE A 14 -6.26 0.73 4.70
CA PHE A 14 -5.90 -0.58 4.14
C PHE A 14 -6.06 -0.63 2.60
N HIS A 15 -7.06 0.04 2.03
CA HIS A 15 -7.24 0.12 0.57
C HIS A 15 -6.25 1.09 -0.06
N PHE A 16 -5.82 2.16 0.62
CA PHE A 16 -4.75 3.04 0.13
C PHE A 16 -3.37 2.39 0.21
N SER A 17 -3.09 1.62 1.26
CA SER A 17 -1.87 0.80 1.38
C SER A 17 -1.86 -0.37 0.39
N GLN A 18 -2.99 -1.04 0.17
CA GLN A 18 -3.10 -2.11 -0.84
C GLN A 18 -3.15 -1.59 -2.28
N ALA A 19 -3.49 -0.33 -2.51
CA ALA A 19 -3.46 0.27 -3.85
C ALA A 19 -2.03 0.61 -4.32
N GLN A 20 -1.03 0.54 -3.44
CA GLN A 20 0.38 0.80 -3.77
C GLN A 20 1.35 -0.32 -3.37
N VAL A 21 0.90 -1.27 -2.55
CA VAL A 21 1.67 -2.48 -2.22
C VAL A 21 1.08 -3.65 -3.01
N PRO A 22 1.81 -4.22 -3.98
CA PRO A 22 1.38 -5.45 -4.64
C PRO A 22 1.05 -6.52 -3.61
N GLN A 23 -0.13 -7.13 -3.71
CA GLN A 23 -0.46 -8.34 -2.97
C GLN A 23 0.42 -9.49 -3.47
N GLY A 24 1.62 -9.58 -2.92
CA GLY A 24 2.63 -10.57 -3.29
C GLY A 24 3.72 -10.82 -2.24
N PHE A 25 3.64 -10.22 -1.05
CA PHE A 25 4.60 -10.46 0.03
C PHE A 25 4.47 -11.90 0.55
N LYS A 26 5.23 -12.82 -0.04
CA LYS A 26 5.65 -14.03 0.67
C LYS A 26 6.66 -13.61 1.71
N GLU A 27 6.28 -13.83 2.97
CA GLU A 27 7.14 -13.72 4.14
C GLU A 27 8.37 -14.64 3.95
N LYS A 28 9.50 -14.09 3.52
CA LYS A 28 10.81 -14.67 3.78
C LYS A 28 11.49 -13.81 4.83
N SER A 29 11.86 -14.45 5.93
CA SER A 29 12.44 -13.81 7.09
C SER A 29 13.89 -13.40 6.80
N ASP A 30 14.10 -12.16 6.40
CA ASP A 30 15.44 -11.55 6.47
C ASP A 30 15.37 -10.35 7.40
N LYS A 31 15.82 -10.59 8.64
CA LYS A 31 15.80 -9.63 9.74
C LYS A 31 16.81 -8.48 9.60
N ASP A 32 17.60 -8.42 8.52
CA ASP A 32 18.71 -7.46 8.40
C ASP A 32 18.80 -6.75 7.02
N LYS A 33 17.74 -6.70 6.20
CA LYS A 33 17.79 -6.12 4.83
C LYS A 33 16.85 -4.95 4.54
N PHE A 34 16.42 -4.18 5.55
CA PHE A 34 15.82 -2.86 5.30
C PHE A 34 16.91 -1.78 5.28
N LEU A 35 17.78 -1.83 4.27
CA LEU A 35 18.55 -0.65 3.89
C LEU A 35 17.57 0.34 3.26
N LEU A 36 17.06 1.23 4.11
CA LEU A 36 16.38 2.47 3.72
C LEU A 36 17.31 3.27 2.81
N GLN A 37 17.22 3.04 1.50
CA GLN A 37 17.73 4.01 0.55
C GLN A 37 16.81 5.23 0.64
N GLU A 38 17.33 6.30 1.25
CA GLU A 38 16.69 7.61 1.25
C GLU A 38 16.19 7.92 -0.16
N ILE A 39 14.92 8.30 -0.27
CA ILE A 39 14.36 8.81 -1.51
C ILE A 39 15.15 10.07 -1.85
N SER A 40 16.03 9.96 -2.84
CA SER A 40 16.52 11.13 -3.53
C SER A 40 15.34 11.74 -4.27
N LEU A 41 14.64 12.66 -3.62
CA LEU A 41 13.66 13.60 -4.20
C LEU A 41 14.30 14.53 -5.26
N LYS A 42 15.45 14.15 -5.82
CA LYS A 42 16.19 14.87 -6.86
C LYS A 42 16.18 14.13 -8.20
N SER A 43 15.16 13.33 -8.49
CA SER A 43 14.89 12.99 -9.89
C SER A 43 14.44 14.27 -10.60
N PRO A 44 15.06 14.70 -11.71
CA PRO A 44 14.64 15.90 -12.46
C PRO A 44 13.30 15.69 -13.19
N TYR A 45 12.70 14.51 -13.02
CA TYR A 45 11.56 14.06 -13.79
C TYR A 45 10.27 14.04 -12.97
N THR A 46 9.17 14.44 -13.58
CA THR A 46 7.83 14.47 -12.96
C THR A 46 6.85 13.56 -13.70
N LEU A 47 5.79 13.09 -13.02
CA LEU A 47 4.81 12.18 -13.63
C LEU A 47 4.06 12.80 -14.82
N ASP A 48 4.00 14.12 -14.89
CA ASP A 48 3.29 14.93 -15.88
C ASP A 48 4.20 15.47 -17.00
N GLN A 49 5.32 14.80 -17.29
CA GLN A 49 6.24 15.20 -18.34
C GLN A 49 6.08 14.40 -19.64
N GLU A 50 6.75 14.87 -20.69
CA GLU A 50 6.91 14.12 -21.93
C GLU A 50 8.19 13.29 -21.89
N PHE A 51 8.09 12.04 -22.35
CA PHE A 51 9.21 11.13 -22.50
C PHE A 51 9.46 10.88 -23.98
N PHE A 52 10.72 10.92 -24.38
CA PHE A 52 11.14 10.70 -25.74
C PHE A 52 11.99 9.43 -25.81
N PHE A 53 11.80 8.61 -26.83
CA PHE A 53 12.56 7.38 -27.07
C PHE A 53 13.00 7.33 -28.53
N ASN A 54 14.29 7.08 -28.75
CA ASN A 54 14.89 7.04 -30.08
C ASN A 54 15.22 5.63 -30.56
N LYS A 55 15.07 4.61 -29.70
CA LYS A 55 15.34 3.22 -30.04
C LYS A 55 14.22 2.29 -29.59
N LYS A 56 14.01 1.24 -30.38
CA LYS A 56 13.09 0.13 -30.09
C LYS A 56 13.85 -1.19 -30.15
N PHE A 57 13.91 -1.90 -29.04
CA PHE A 57 14.64 -3.16 -28.88
C PHE A 57 13.65 -4.30 -28.88
N TYR A 58 13.66 -5.10 -29.94
CA TYR A 58 12.83 -6.29 -30.05
C TYR A 58 13.57 -7.47 -29.44
N PHE A 59 12.89 -8.26 -28.63
CA PHE A 59 13.49 -9.37 -27.91
C PHE A 59 12.49 -10.52 -27.77
N THR A 60 13.04 -11.71 -27.62
CA THR A 60 12.33 -12.87 -27.11
C THR A 60 12.84 -13.19 -25.72
N ALA A 61 11.93 -13.52 -24.81
CA ALA A 61 12.26 -13.99 -23.47
C ALA A 61 11.37 -15.17 -23.12
N LYS A 62 11.94 -16.17 -22.47
CA LYS A 62 11.24 -17.38 -22.07
C LYS A 62 11.74 -17.82 -20.71
N THR A 63 10.81 -18.04 -19.80
CA THR A 63 11.00 -18.81 -18.58
C THR A 63 10.19 -20.10 -18.62
N SER A 64 10.24 -20.89 -17.55
CA SER A 64 9.30 -22.00 -17.31
C SER A 64 7.83 -21.55 -17.23
N GLU A 65 7.58 -20.29 -16.86
CA GLU A 65 6.24 -19.75 -16.61
C GLU A 65 5.75 -18.77 -17.67
N VAL A 66 6.67 -18.14 -18.42
CA VAL A 66 6.36 -16.99 -19.29
C VAL A 66 7.10 -17.11 -20.61
N GLN A 67 6.45 -16.73 -21.71
CA GLN A 67 7.12 -16.48 -22.98
C GLN A 67 6.65 -15.13 -23.52
N VAL A 68 7.59 -14.20 -23.70
CA VAL A 68 7.35 -12.88 -24.26
C VAL A 68 8.09 -12.75 -25.58
N ASP A 69 7.38 -12.29 -26.60
CA ASP A 69 7.96 -11.82 -27.87
C ASP A 69 7.45 -10.40 -28.09
N SER A 70 8.32 -9.42 -27.83
CA SER A 70 7.90 -8.03 -27.77
C SER A 70 9.08 -7.08 -27.90
N TYR A 71 8.89 -5.84 -27.47
CA TYR A 71 9.91 -4.81 -27.50
C TYR A 71 9.84 -3.88 -26.30
N PHE A 72 10.98 -3.26 -25.99
CA PHE A 72 11.01 -2.09 -25.11
C PHE A 72 11.56 -0.88 -25.88
N LEU A 73 11.23 0.30 -25.38
CA LEU A 73 11.72 1.57 -25.89
C LEU A 73 12.89 2.05 -25.04
N MET A 74 13.87 2.69 -25.67
CA MET A 74 15.00 3.26 -24.98
C MET A 74 15.35 4.65 -25.51
N ASN A 75 15.71 5.53 -24.58
CA ASN A 75 16.34 6.80 -24.87
C ASN A 75 17.85 6.66 -24.64
N THR A 76 18.62 6.64 -25.71
CA THR A 76 20.08 6.48 -25.64
C THR A 76 20.81 7.77 -25.26
N LYS A 77 20.11 8.85 -24.87
CA LYS A 77 20.75 10.06 -24.33
C LYS A 77 20.83 10.01 -22.80
N ASN A 78 19.80 9.46 -22.15
CA ASN A 78 19.69 9.42 -20.69
C ASN A 78 19.47 8.02 -20.11
N GLY A 79 19.41 6.98 -20.94
CA GLY A 79 19.29 5.61 -20.46
C GLY A 79 17.88 5.22 -20.00
N LEU A 80 16.86 6.06 -20.21
CA LEU A 80 15.50 5.71 -19.84
C LEU A 80 14.99 4.54 -20.68
N ILE A 81 14.39 3.57 -20.01
CA ILE A 81 13.72 2.42 -20.62
C ILE A 81 12.22 2.56 -20.41
N ALA A 82 11.44 2.23 -21.42
CA ALA A 82 10.00 2.13 -21.27
C ALA A 82 9.43 0.85 -21.87
N ILE A 83 8.35 0.40 -21.25
CA ILE A 83 7.50 -0.68 -21.75
C ILE A 83 6.11 -0.10 -22.01
N ASP A 84 5.47 -0.52 -23.08
CA ASP A 84 4.09 -0.18 -23.35
C ASP A 84 3.15 -1.32 -22.97
N LYS A 85 1.86 -1.11 -23.25
CA LYS A 85 0.81 -2.08 -22.97
C LYS A 85 1.03 -3.45 -23.62
N ASP A 86 1.76 -3.57 -24.73
CA ASP A 86 1.84 -4.83 -25.47
C ASP A 86 2.60 -5.90 -24.66
N ILE A 87 3.68 -5.51 -23.97
CA ILE A 87 4.37 -6.38 -22.99
C ILE A 87 3.44 -6.73 -21.82
N ALA A 88 2.77 -5.72 -21.27
CA ALA A 88 1.91 -5.91 -20.10
C ALA A 88 0.73 -6.84 -20.39
N GLU A 89 0.14 -6.78 -21.58
CA GLU A 89 -0.94 -7.67 -22.03
C GLU A 89 -0.45 -9.12 -22.12
N GLN A 90 0.73 -9.38 -22.72
CA GLN A 90 1.30 -10.72 -22.79
C GLN A 90 1.60 -11.30 -21.40
N LEU A 91 2.18 -10.49 -20.50
CA LEU A 91 2.47 -10.90 -19.13
C LEU A 91 1.19 -11.15 -18.32
N LYS A 92 0.14 -10.36 -18.56
CA LYS A 92 -1.16 -10.54 -17.93
C LYS A 92 -1.80 -11.87 -18.30
N GLU A 93 -1.82 -12.23 -19.59
CA GLU A 93 -2.41 -13.49 -20.06
C GLU A 93 -1.76 -14.72 -19.40
N GLN A 94 -0.47 -14.62 -19.09
CA GLN A 94 0.33 -15.74 -18.60
C GLN A 94 0.39 -15.82 -17.07
N LYS A 95 0.39 -14.69 -16.33
CA LYS A 95 0.52 -14.67 -14.86
C LYS A 95 -0.69 -14.14 -14.08
N GLY A 96 -1.68 -13.55 -14.75
CA GLY A 96 -2.88 -13.01 -14.09
C GLY A 96 -2.62 -11.86 -13.11
N SER A 97 -1.47 -11.18 -13.21
CA SER A 97 -1.13 -10.07 -12.31
C SER A 97 -2.04 -8.86 -12.53
N ALA A 98 -2.69 -8.40 -11.46
CA ALA A 98 -3.50 -7.20 -11.47
C ALA A 98 -2.68 -5.91 -11.73
N LEU A 99 -1.35 -5.96 -11.53
CA LEU A 99 -0.43 -4.82 -11.78
C LEU A 99 -0.40 -4.39 -13.25
N PHE A 100 -0.57 -5.33 -14.18
CA PHE A 100 -0.62 -5.06 -15.62
C PHE A 100 -2.02 -4.78 -16.13
N ASN A 101 -3.02 -4.95 -15.25
CA ASN A 101 -4.37 -4.64 -15.62
C ASN A 101 -4.45 -3.12 -15.79
N GLU A 102 -4.86 -2.67 -16.98
CA GLU A 102 -5.08 -1.25 -17.27
C GLU A 102 -3.81 -0.41 -17.53
N MET A 103 -2.61 -1.01 -17.61
CA MET A 103 -1.37 -0.29 -17.92
C MET A 103 -1.32 0.12 -19.41
N ASP A 104 -1.07 1.40 -19.66
CA ASP A 104 -0.84 1.94 -21.01
C ASP A 104 0.66 2.05 -21.32
N PHE A 105 1.44 2.46 -20.32
CA PHE A 105 2.87 2.77 -20.49
C PHE A 105 3.60 2.77 -19.15
N SER A 106 4.88 2.47 -19.13
CA SER A 106 5.72 2.74 -17.97
C SER A 106 7.16 3.03 -18.33
N VAL A 107 7.78 3.92 -17.57
CA VAL A 107 9.17 4.35 -17.74
C VAL A 107 9.96 4.02 -16.48
N ARG A 108 11.06 3.29 -16.63
CA ARG A 108 12.05 3.08 -15.57
C ARG A 108 12.94 4.31 -15.47
N MET A 109 12.96 4.91 -14.29
CA MET A 109 13.77 6.05 -13.93
C MET A 109 15.17 5.60 -13.52
N GLU A 110 16.15 6.51 -13.60
CA GLU A 110 17.53 6.26 -13.14
C GLU A 110 17.61 5.88 -11.65
N THR A 111 16.63 6.30 -10.85
CA THR A 111 16.49 5.94 -9.42
C THR A 111 16.00 4.51 -9.20
N GLY A 112 15.67 3.76 -10.26
CA GLY A 112 15.06 2.44 -10.19
C GLY A 112 13.53 2.47 -10.03
N GLU A 113 12.94 3.64 -9.77
CA GLU A 113 11.49 3.82 -9.71
C GLU A 113 10.87 3.71 -11.10
N PHE A 114 9.61 3.28 -11.17
CA PHE A 114 8.84 3.17 -12.39
C PHE A 114 7.73 4.21 -12.39
N PHE A 115 7.70 5.07 -13.39
CA PHE A 115 6.55 5.93 -13.63
C PHE A 115 5.58 5.12 -14.48
N THR A 116 4.41 4.80 -13.93
CA THR A 116 3.42 3.92 -14.55
C THR A 116 2.15 4.70 -14.88
N TYR A 117 1.66 4.52 -16.10
CA TYR A 117 0.52 5.19 -16.69
C TYR A 117 -0.55 4.16 -17.03
N SER A 118 -1.79 4.43 -16.66
CA SER A 118 -2.90 3.49 -16.76
C SER A 118 -4.22 4.16 -17.13
N THR A 119 -5.08 3.45 -17.85
CA THR A 119 -6.45 3.87 -18.17
C THR A 119 -7.44 2.88 -17.56
N ARG A 120 -8.12 3.30 -16.49
CA ARG A 120 -9.09 2.45 -15.79
C ARG A 120 -10.21 2.02 -16.71
N GLN A 121 -10.37 0.72 -16.94
CA GLN A 121 -11.33 0.19 -17.93
C GLN A 121 -12.78 0.56 -17.60
N ARG A 122 -13.12 0.65 -16.30
CA ARG A 122 -14.49 0.90 -15.86
C ARG A 122 -14.90 2.37 -15.93
N THR A 123 -13.96 3.30 -15.78
CA THR A 123 -14.24 4.74 -15.70
C THR A 123 -13.65 5.54 -16.86
N GLY A 124 -12.71 4.96 -17.61
CA GLY A 124 -11.92 5.67 -18.63
C GLY A 124 -10.88 6.63 -18.05
N ASP A 125 -10.67 6.60 -16.73
CA ASP A 125 -9.76 7.51 -16.05
C ASP A 125 -8.30 7.21 -16.38
N LYS A 126 -7.60 8.21 -16.89
CA LYS A 126 -6.15 8.19 -17.08
C LYS A 126 -5.42 8.58 -15.79
N ILE A 127 -4.60 7.67 -15.27
CA ILE A 127 -3.91 7.83 -13.99
C ILE A 127 -2.41 7.56 -14.15
N SER A 128 -1.59 8.40 -13.54
CA SER A 128 -0.15 8.19 -13.39
C SER A 128 0.21 7.89 -11.93
N SER A 129 1.23 7.06 -11.73
CA SER A 129 1.69 6.66 -10.40
C SER A 129 3.17 6.32 -10.42
N ILE A 130 3.81 6.34 -9.25
CA ILE A 130 5.16 5.81 -9.07
C ILE A 130 5.03 4.42 -8.47
N THR A 131 5.58 3.42 -9.14
CA THR A 131 5.71 2.05 -8.65
C THR A 131 7.19 1.74 -8.44
N ARG A 132 7.50 0.86 -7.49
CA ARG A 132 8.89 0.48 -7.16
C ARG A 132 9.26 -0.93 -7.62
N GLU A 133 8.26 -1.73 -7.91
CA GLU A 133 8.42 -3.11 -8.34
C GLU A 133 7.51 -3.34 -9.54
N MET A 134 8.10 -3.64 -10.69
CA MET A 134 7.35 -3.89 -11.93
C MET A 134 7.36 -5.36 -12.36
N LEU A 135 8.04 -6.24 -11.60
CA LEU A 135 8.58 -7.56 -11.93
C LEU A 135 9.95 -7.48 -12.59
N SER A 136 10.97 -7.94 -11.85
CA SER A 136 12.24 -8.39 -12.42
C SER A 136 12.09 -9.87 -12.76
N TYR A 137 12.35 -10.26 -14.01
CA TYR A 137 12.50 -11.68 -14.38
C TYR A 137 13.96 -12.13 -14.29
N LEU A 138 14.83 -11.20 -13.91
CA LEU A 138 16.20 -11.50 -13.56
C LEU A 138 16.21 -12.10 -12.15
N PRO A 139 17.04 -13.11 -11.88
CA PRO A 139 17.23 -13.63 -10.54
C PRO A 139 17.56 -12.52 -9.53
N ASP A 140 16.99 -12.60 -8.31
CA ASP A 140 17.08 -11.58 -7.23
C ASP A 140 18.52 -11.06 -6.96
N TYR A 141 19.55 -11.87 -7.24
CA TYR A 141 20.96 -11.49 -7.04
C TYR A 141 21.49 -10.46 -8.04
N LEU A 142 20.82 -10.23 -9.18
CA LEU A 142 21.17 -9.17 -10.14
C LEU A 142 20.70 -7.78 -9.69
N ASP A 143 19.72 -7.71 -8.77
CA ASP A 143 19.14 -6.45 -8.30
C ASP A 143 19.87 -5.88 -7.07
N GLU A 144 20.70 -6.67 -6.36
CA GLU A 144 21.32 -6.28 -5.07
C GLU A 144 22.83 -5.95 -5.12
N VAL A 145 23.55 -6.26 -6.21
CA VAL A 145 25.01 -6.11 -6.30
C VAL A 145 25.39 -4.99 -7.28
N SER A 146 26.39 -4.16 -6.94
CA SER A 146 26.89 -3.16 -7.88
C SER A 146 27.51 -3.82 -9.11
N GLU A 147 27.24 -3.30 -10.31
CA GLU A 147 27.68 -3.88 -11.59
C GLU A 147 29.11 -4.39 -11.67
N PRO A 148 30.13 -3.63 -11.20
CA PRO A 148 31.51 -4.07 -11.31
C PRO A 148 31.78 -5.28 -10.41
N GLU A 149 31.07 -5.42 -9.30
CA GLU A 149 31.19 -6.53 -8.36
C GLU A 149 30.45 -7.75 -8.92
N PHE A 150 29.25 -7.59 -9.47
CA PHE A 150 28.51 -8.71 -10.08
C PHE A 150 29.31 -9.40 -11.20
N PHE A 151 29.78 -8.63 -12.19
CA PHE A 151 30.48 -9.21 -13.33
C PHE A 151 31.88 -9.71 -12.97
N LYS A 152 32.55 -9.10 -11.98
CA LYS A 152 33.87 -9.56 -11.52
C LYS A 152 33.80 -10.80 -10.64
N GLU A 153 32.75 -10.94 -9.84
CA GLU A 153 32.62 -12.02 -8.86
C GLU A 153 31.91 -13.25 -9.44
N TYR A 154 31.04 -13.08 -10.45
CA TYR A 154 30.14 -14.15 -10.89
C TYR A 154 30.16 -14.47 -12.38
N MET A 155 30.87 -13.70 -13.22
CA MET A 155 30.96 -13.95 -14.66
C MET A 155 32.42 -14.01 -15.14
N GLU A 156 32.79 -15.09 -15.81
CA GLU A 156 34.10 -15.27 -16.44
C GLU A 156 33.96 -15.14 -17.96
N HIS A 157 34.89 -14.39 -18.58
CA HIS A 157 35.00 -14.31 -20.03
C HIS A 157 35.50 -15.65 -20.58
N ASP A 158 34.64 -16.36 -21.30
CA ASP A 158 35.04 -17.60 -21.99
C ASP A 158 35.61 -17.32 -23.40
N GLY A 159 35.33 -16.12 -23.93
CA GLY A 159 35.83 -15.60 -25.21
C GLY A 159 35.20 -16.23 -26.46
N ASN A 160 34.21 -17.12 -26.33
CA ASN A 160 33.57 -17.69 -27.50
C ASN A 160 32.76 -16.62 -28.24
N LYS A 161 32.85 -16.62 -29.57
CA LYS A 161 32.15 -15.65 -30.41
C LYS A 161 30.90 -16.27 -31.00
N THR A 162 29.80 -15.56 -30.88
CA THR A 162 28.52 -15.91 -31.51
C THR A 162 27.95 -14.70 -32.24
N TYR A 163 26.92 -14.92 -33.03
CA TYR A 163 26.15 -13.85 -33.64
C TYR A 163 24.70 -13.94 -33.18
N VAL A 164 24.25 -12.92 -32.45
CA VAL A 164 22.91 -12.84 -31.88
C VAL A 164 22.04 -11.89 -32.74
N GLY A 165 20.74 -12.13 -32.71
CA GLY A 165 19.71 -11.34 -33.39
C GLY A 165 19.44 -11.72 -34.84
N ASP A 166 18.36 -11.14 -35.36
CA ASP A 166 17.90 -11.28 -36.73
C ASP A 166 19.04 -11.05 -37.70
N LYS A 167 19.25 -12.02 -38.60
CA LYS A 167 20.32 -12.00 -39.61
C LYS A 167 21.73 -11.89 -39.02
N SER A 168 21.95 -12.33 -37.77
CA SER A 168 23.27 -12.41 -37.15
C SER A 168 23.95 -11.03 -37.02
N GLN A 169 23.17 -9.99 -36.74
CA GLN A 169 23.61 -8.60 -36.77
C GLN A 169 24.46 -8.15 -35.55
N PHE A 170 24.40 -8.88 -34.44
CA PHE A 170 25.15 -8.54 -33.22
C PHE A 170 26.26 -9.56 -32.97
N PRO A 171 27.52 -9.26 -33.38
CA PRO A 171 28.66 -10.09 -33.02
C PRO A 171 28.92 -9.96 -31.51
N SER A 172 28.75 -11.07 -30.79
CA SER A 172 28.81 -11.10 -29.33
C SER A 172 29.87 -12.07 -28.83
N GLU A 173 30.47 -11.73 -27.69
CA GLU A 173 31.36 -12.59 -26.91
C GLU A 173 30.56 -13.17 -25.74
N SER A 174 30.73 -14.46 -25.44
CA SER A 174 30.09 -15.08 -24.29
C SER A 174 30.86 -14.90 -23.00
N PHE A 175 30.07 -14.93 -21.92
CA PHE A 175 30.50 -14.92 -20.55
C PHE A 175 29.74 -16.04 -19.84
N GLN A 176 30.42 -16.80 -18.98
CA GLN A 176 29.83 -17.87 -18.21
C GLN A 176 29.88 -17.55 -16.72
N GLY A 177 28.84 -17.90 -15.97
CA GLY A 177 28.76 -17.69 -14.54
C GLY A 177 28.06 -18.83 -13.82
N VAL A 178 28.10 -18.78 -12.48
CA VAL A 178 27.39 -19.72 -11.60
C VAL A 178 26.22 -18.97 -10.97
N ASN A 179 24.99 -19.47 -11.19
CA ASN A 179 23.79 -18.97 -10.54
C ASN A 179 23.86 -19.32 -9.03
N LEU A 180 24.02 -18.30 -8.19
CA LEU A 180 24.23 -18.44 -6.75
C LEU A 180 23.04 -19.06 -5.99
N GLY A 181 21.82 -18.99 -6.54
CA GLY A 181 20.61 -19.48 -5.88
C GLY A 181 20.40 -20.98 -6.02
N GLU A 182 20.73 -21.56 -7.18
CA GLU A 182 20.33 -22.93 -7.54
C GLU A 182 21.48 -23.81 -8.06
N GLY A 183 22.70 -23.27 -8.19
CA GLY A 183 23.86 -24.04 -8.68
C GLY A 183 23.85 -24.31 -10.18
N GLY A 184 23.05 -23.56 -10.96
CA GLY A 184 22.97 -23.66 -12.42
C GLY A 184 24.04 -22.83 -13.15
N HIS A 185 24.33 -23.21 -14.40
CA HIS A 185 25.19 -22.42 -15.29
C HIS A 185 24.39 -21.28 -15.91
N MET A 186 24.98 -20.09 -15.93
CA MET A 186 24.42 -18.94 -16.63
C MET A 186 25.36 -18.48 -17.74
N LEU A 187 24.82 -18.26 -18.92
CA LEU A 187 25.53 -17.73 -20.07
C LEU A 187 24.97 -16.36 -20.41
N ALA A 188 25.84 -15.42 -20.75
CA ALA A 188 25.47 -14.10 -21.25
C ALA A 188 26.28 -13.74 -22.49
N TRP A 189 25.70 -12.98 -23.42
CA TRP A 189 26.37 -12.59 -24.66
C TRP A 189 26.46 -11.08 -24.80
N PHE A 190 27.67 -10.54 -24.90
CA PHE A 190 27.91 -9.11 -24.98
C PHE A 190 28.46 -8.71 -26.34
N SER A 191 27.78 -7.77 -26.99
CA SER A 191 28.23 -7.14 -28.23
C SER A 191 29.00 -5.86 -27.92
N LYS A 192 30.16 -5.71 -28.55
CA LYS A 192 30.92 -4.45 -28.61
C LYS A 192 30.32 -3.48 -29.64
N ASN A 193 29.43 -3.96 -30.49
CA ASN A 193 28.70 -3.14 -31.46
C ASN A 193 27.54 -2.44 -30.73
N THR A 194 27.82 -1.24 -30.24
CA THR A 194 26.87 -0.34 -29.58
C THR A 194 27.00 1.06 -30.17
N ASP A 195 25.85 1.70 -30.37
CA ASP A 195 25.70 3.11 -30.75
C ASP A 195 25.49 4.03 -29.53
N PHE A 196 25.44 3.46 -28.33
CA PHE A 196 25.28 4.14 -27.07
C PHE A 196 26.54 4.00 -26.21
N GLN A 197 26.91 5.09 -25.55
CA GLN A 197 27.97 5.11 -24.53
C GLN A 197 27.35 5.53 -23.21
N ILE A 198 27.36 4.61 -22.25
CA ILE A 198 27.00 4.88 -20.85
C ILE A 198 28.02 5.87 -20.29
N ASN A 199 27.55 6.87 -19.55
CA ASN A 199 28.42 7.77 -18.81
C ASN A 199 29.20 6.95 -17.75
N PRO A 200 30.55 6.91 -17.78
CA PRO A 200 31.34 6.15 -16.81
C PRO A 200 31.12 6.54 -15.33
N GLU A 201 30.59 7.74 -15.08
CA GLU A 201 30.20 8.23 -13.75
C GLU A 201 28.83 7.70 -13.31
N ASN A 202 27.97 7.29 -14.24
CA ASN A 202 26.68 6.66 -14.00
C ASN A 202 26.76 5.17 -14.36
N ARG A 203 27.28 4.37 -13.42
CA ARG A 203 27.53 2.93 -13.57
C ARG A 203 26.28 2.11 -13.24
N THR A 204 25.13 2.48 -13.80
CA THR A 204 23.86 1.79 -13.57
C THR A 204 23.46 0.97 -14.80
N LEU A 205 23.00 -0.27 -14.60
CA LEU A 205 22.53 -1.22 -15.59
C LEU A 205 21.33 -0.59 -16.29
N ILE A 206 21.46 -0.35 -17.59
CA ILE A 206 20.32 0.04 -18.41
C ILE A 206 19.82 -1.25 -19.06
N LEU A 207 19.23 -2.11 -18.23
CA LEU A 207 18.64 -3.38 -18.66
C LEU A 207 17.12 -3.32 -18.60
N SER A 208 16.49 -3.91 -19.61
CA SER A 208 15.08 -4.25 -19.57
C SER A 208 14.80 -5.28 -18.47
N PRO A 209 13.53 -5.50 -18.07
CA PRO A 209 13.16 -6.53 -17.10
C PRO A 209 13.60 -7.96 -17.46
N PHE A 210 14.06 -8.19 -18.69
CA PHE A 210 14.54 -9.47 -19.21
C PHE A 210 16.06 -9.49 -19.48
N GLY A 211 16.80 -8.51 -18.94
CA GLY A 211 18.27 -8.48 -19.00
C GLY A 211 18.87 -8.02 -20.32
N ILE A 212 18.07 -7.52 -21.27
CA ILE A 212 18.56 -6.98 -22.55
C ILE A 212 18.76 -5.48 -22.41
N GLY A 213 19.89 -4.95 -22.88
CA GLY A 213 20.18 -3.52 -22.78
C GLY A 213 21.68 -3.26 -22.72
N TYR A 214 22.12 -2.27 -21.96
CA TYR A 214 23.52 -1.85 -21.93
C TYR A 214 24.14 -1.95 -20.53
N VAL A 215 25.42 -2.31 -20.52
CA VAL A 215 26.24 -2.42 -19.30
C VAL A 215 27.57 -1.73 -19.49
N PHE A 216 28.11 -1.14 -18.42
CA PHE A 216 29.46 -0.57 -18.43
C PHE A 216 30.43 -1.52 -17.73
N PHE A 217 31.28 -2.18 -18.51
CA PHE A 217 32.20 -3.21 -18.05
C PHE A 217 33.60 -2.98 -18.65
N GLU A 218 34.67 -3.26 -17.90
CA GLU A 218 36.06 -3.07 -18.38
C GLU A 218 36.32 -1.70 -19.06
N ASN A 219 35.79 -0.62 -18.46
CA ASN A 219 35.88 0.75 -19.00
C ASN A 219 35.28 0.93 -20.40
N ARG A 220 34.27 0.13 -20.77
CA ARG A 220 33.57 0.22 -22.05
C ARG A 220 32.08 -0.13 -21.90
N THR A 221 31.25 0.49 -22.72
CA THR A 221 29.84 0.10 -22.86
C THR A 221 29.70 -1.13 -23.75
N TYR A 222 28.96 -2.12 -23.27
CA TYR A 222 28.57 -3.32 -24.00
C TYR A 222 27.05 -3.38 -24.13
N LEU A 223 26.58 -3.92 -25.25
CA LEU A 223 25.18 -4.31 -25.44
C LEU A 223 25.02 -5.76 -25.01
N VAL A 224 24.18 -6.01 -24.01
CA VAL A 224 23.80 -7.38 -23.61
C VAL A 224 22.75 -7.88 -24.59
N THR A 225 23.14 -8.88 -25.37
CA THR A 225 22.34 -9.43 -26.47
C THR A 225 21.56 -10.67 -26.07
N GLY A 226 21.83 -11.25 -24.90
CA GLY A 226 21.03 -12.35 -24.39
C GLY A 226 21.60 -12.99 -23.14
N TRP A 227 20.74 -13.82 -22.53
CA TRP A 227 21.00 -14.66 -21.38
C TRP A 227 20.47 -16.06 -21.63
N GLU A 228 21.13 -17.07 -21.08
CA GLU A 228 20.66 -18.45 -21.10
C GLU A 228 21.06 -19.16 -19.79
N SER A 229 20.09 -19.83 -19.19
CA SER A 229 20.22 -20.69 -18.02
C SER A 229 19.17 -21.80 -18.11
N ASP A 230 19.14 -22.71 -17.13
CA ASP A 230 18.29 -23.89 -17.17
C ASP A 230 16.78 -23.56 -17.28
N ASP A 231 16.34 -22.44 -16.70
CA ASP A 231 14.92 -22.04 -16.66
C ASP A 231 14.63 -20.68 -17.30
N PHE A 232 15.64 -19.99 -17.83
CA PHE A 232 15.50 -18.66 -18.44
C PHE A 232 16.36 -18.50 -19.70
N VAL A 233 15.75 -18.01 -20.77
CA VAL A 233 16.41 -17.60 -22.01
C VAL A 233 15.89 -16.23 -22.41
N SER A 234 16.77 -15.28 -22.69
CA SER A 234 16.40 -14.04 -23.35
C SER A 234 17.36 -13.72 -24.49
N ARG A 235 16.83 -13.21 -25.60
CA ARG A 235 17.60 -12.90 -26.81
C ARG A 235 17.13 -11.62 -27.43
N LEU A 236 18.08 -10.76 -27.79
CA LEU A 236 17.86 -9.59 -28.61
C LEU A 236 17.66 -10.03 -30.06
N GLU A 237 16.54 -9.64 -30.65
CA GLU A 237 16.23 -9.93 -32.06
C GLU A 237 16.72 -8.80 -32.96
N LYS A 238 16.29 -7.55 -32.71
CA LYS A 238 16.69 -6.39 -33.51
C LYS A 238 16.57 -5.07 -32.75
N ILE A 239 17.31 -4.06 -33.23
CA ILE A 239 17.22 -2.68 -32.75
C ILE A 239 16.80 -1.79 -33.93
N GLU A 240 15.75 -1.01 -33.74
CA GLU A 240 15.25 -0.06 -34.74
C GLU A 240 15.37 1.39 -34.23
N ASP A 241 15.77 2.30 -35.12
CA ASP A 241 15.64 3.74 -34.91
C ASP A 241 14.17 4.14 -34.95
N VAL A 242 13.73 4.84 -33.90
CA VAL A 242 12.36 5.33 -33.78
C VAL A 242 12.35 6.78 -33.31
N ASN A 243 11.18 7.40 -33.35
CA ASN A 243 10.95 8.74 -32.81
C ASN A 243 9.59 8.70 -32.09
N ILE A 244 9.58 8.10 -30.90
CA ILE A 244 8.36 7.89 -30.10
C ILE A 244 8.38 8.86 -28.94
N THR A 245 7.29 9.61 -28.80
CA THR A 245 7.04 10.48 -27.65
C THR A 245 5.83 9.98 -26.89
N PHE A 246 5.98 9.76 -25.58
CA PHE A 246 4.89 9.50 -24.67
C PHE A 246 4.57 10.76 -23.86
N ASN A 247 3.31 11.15 -23.83
CA ASN A 247 2.86 12.35 -23.14
C ASN A 247 2.21 11.99 -21.78
N GLY A 248 2.98 12.15 -20.69
CA GLY A 248 2.48 11.94 -19.34
C GLY A 248 1.47 12.98 -18.86
N LYS A 249 1.39 14.15 -19.52
CA LYS A 249 0.45 15.25 -19.17
C LYS A 249 -1.02 14.85 -19.30
N ASP A 250 -1.32 13.84 -20.11
CA ASP A 250 -2.68 13.35 -20.31
C ASP A 250 -3.19 12.49 -19.15
N TYR A 251 -2.33 12.23 -18.13
CA TYR A 251 -2.62 11.37 -16.99
C TYR A 251 -2.60 12.15 -15.69
N THR A 252 -3.63 11.96 -14.87
CA THR A 252 -3.69 12.60 -13.55
C THR A 252 -2.91 11.77 -12.53
N PRO A 253 -1.96 12.35 -11.78
CA PRO A 253 -1.30 11.64 -10.68
C PRO A 253 -2.32 11.08 -9.69
N ILE A 254 -2.16 9.81 -9.32
CA ILE A 254 -3.07 9.14 -8.39
C ILE A 254 -3.18 9.89 -7.06
N GLN A 255 -2.09 10.52 -6.63
CA GLN A 255 -2.02 11.36 -5.43
C GLN A 255 -3.04 12.50 -5.48
N GLN A 256 -3.20 13.18 -6.60
CA GLN A 256 -4.19 14.26 -6.73
C GLN A 256 -5.61 13.72 -6.52
N LYS A 257 -5.94 12.57 -7.10
CA LYS A 257 -7.25 11.92 -6.89
C LYS A 257 -7.46 11.47 -5.44
N ILE A 258 -6.39 11.04 -4.77
CA ILE A 258 -6.42 10.70 -3.34
C ILE A 258 -6.73 11.95 -2.52
N GLU A 259 -6.07 13.08 -2.79
CA GLU A 259 -6.30 14.34 -2.08
C GLU A 259 -7.73 14.86 -2.23
N GLU A 260 -8.24 14.87 -3.45
CA GLU A 260 -9.63 15.24 -3.73
C GLU A 260 -10.60 14.38 -2.91
N LYS A 261 -10.36 13.06 -2.86
CA LYS A 261 -11.19 12.13 -2.09
C LYS A 261 -11.05 12.33 -0.58
N ILE A 262 -9.87 12.69 -0.08
CA ILE A 262 -9.65 13.01 1.34
C ILE A 262 -10.43 14.28 1.71
N VAL A 263 -10.40 15.31 0.86
CA VAL A 263 -11.18 16.55 1.07
C VAL A 263 -12.67 16.26 1.07
N GLU A 264 -13.17 15.56 0.04
CA GLU A 264 -14.59 15.19 -0.06
C GLU A 264 -15.05 14.36 1.15
N THR A 265 -14.22 13.43 1.61
CA THR A 265 -14.51 12.60 2.79
C THR A 265 -14.55 13.47 4.05
N GLY A 266 -13.61 14.39 4.22
CA GLY A 266 -13.60 15.34 5.33
C GLY A 266 -14.86 16.20 5.38
N GLU A 267 -15.28 16.77 4.26
CA GLU A 267 -16.50 17.59 4.17
C GLU A 267 -17.77 16.78 4.49
N LYS A 268 -17.87 15.55 3.99
CA LYS A 268 -19.01 14.65 4.31
C LYS A 268 -19.06 14.31 5.80
N MET A 269 -17.90 14.10 6.42
CA MET A 269 -17.81 13.80 7.85
C MET A 269 -18.17 15.03 8.69
N ASP A 270 -17.70 16.22 8.31
CA ASP A 270 -18.10 17.49 8.96
C ASP A 270 -19.61 17.72 8.91
N ALA A 271 -20.22 17.52 7.74
CA ALA A 271 -21.66 17.65 7.57
C ALA A 271 -22.44 16.61 8.40
N ALA A 272 -21.98 15.36 8.43
CA ALA A 272 -22.59 14.30 9.24
C ALA A 272 -22.51 14.61 10.74
N ARG A 273 -21.36 15.10 11.21
CA ARG A 273 -21.14 15.51 12.61
C ARG A 273 -22.02 16.69 13.00
N ALA A 274 -22.15 17.70 12.15
CA ALA A 274 -23.03 18.84 12.41
C ALA A 274 -24.48 18.38 12.60
N LYS A 275 -24.96 17.48 11.72
CA LYS A 275 -26.31 16.91 11.83
C LYS A 275 -26.49 16.07 13.10
N GLU A 276 -25.48 15.29 13.50
CA GLU A 276 -25.52 14.50 14.73
C GLU A 276 -25.52 15.40 15.98
N ALA A 277 -24.69 16.46 15.99
CA ALA A 277 -24.63 17.44 17.06
C ALA A 277 -25.99 18.15 17.25
N ASP A 278 -26.63 18.60 16.16
CA ASP A 278 -27.96 19.21 16.21
C ASP A 278 -29.02 18.25 16.76
N ALA A 279 -28.98 16.98 16.34
CA ALA A 279 -29.89 15.96 16.84
C ALA A 279 -29.66 15.67 18.33
N LEU A 280 -28.42 15.68 18.80
CA LEU A 280 -28.07 15.52 20.21
C LEU A 280 -28.52 16.73 21.04
N ALA A 281 -28.35 17.96 20.54
CA ALA A 281 -28.81 19.16 21.22
C ALA A 281 -30.35 19.21 21.35
N ARG A 282 -31.09 18.61 20.41
CA ARG A 282 -32.55 18.40 20.55
C ARG A 282 -32.88 17.35 21.61
N ARG A 283 -32.21 16.20 21.56
CA ARG A 283 -32.41 15.10 22.54
C ARG A 283 -32.05 15.51 23.96
N GLU A 284 -31.03 16.35 24.14
CA GLU A 284 -30.67 16.90 25.44
C GLU A 284 -31.81 17.72 26.04
N ARG A 285 -32.39 18.63 25.24
CA ARG A 285 -33.54 19.43 25.67
C ARG A 285 -34.72 18.55 26.04
N GLU A 286 -35.02 17.54 25.23
CA GLU A 286 -36.10 16.57 25.52
C GLU A 286 -35.82 15.76 26.79
N ALA A 287 -34.57 15.30 26.99
CA ALA A 287 -34.18 14.54 28.17
C ALA A 287 -34.26 15.38 29.46
N GLN A 288 -33.75 16.62 29.42
CA GLN A 288 -33.86 17.56 30.53
C GLN A 288 -35.32 17.90 30.85
N GLN A 289 -36.15 18.11 29.83
CA GLN A 289 -37.58 18.36 30.02
C GLN A 289 -38.28 17.16 30.66
N ARG A 290 -38.01 15.94 30.19
CA ARG A 290 -38.55 14.71 30.80
C ARG A 290 -38.12 14.52 32.24
N LEU A 291 -36.89 14.90 32.58
CA LEU A 291 -36.39 14.85 33.95
C LEU A 291 -37.11 15.87 34.85
N ALA A 292 -37.35 17.07 34.34
CA ALA A 292 -38.08 18.12 35.06
C ALA A 292 -39.57 17.79 35.26
N THR A 293 -40.18 17.01 34.36
CA THR A 293 -41.61 16.64 34.41
C THR A 293 -41.86 15.20 34.89
N ALA A 294 -40.83 14.47 35.31
CA ALA A 294 -40.96 13.10 35.77
C ALA A 294 -41.88 13.01 37.00
N SER A 295 -42.76 12.00 37.01
CA SER A 295 -43.57 11.65 38.18
C SER A 295 -42.66 11.36 39.38
N SER A 296 -43.12 11.63 40.61
CA SER A 296 -42.37 11.36 41.84
C SER A 296 -42.13 9.86 42.10
N ASN A 297 -42.68 8.98 41.26
CA ASN A 297 -42.35 7.56 41.22
C ASN A 297 -40.86 7.35 40.88
N GLY A 298 -40.12 6.64 41.75
CA GLY A 298 -38.68 6.43 41.60
C GLY A 298 -38.24 5.81 40.26
N ASN A 299 -39.06 4.94 39.67
CA ASN A 299 -38.76 4.34 38.36
C ASN A 299 -38.85 5.36 37.21
N ASP A 300 -39.77 6.32 37.28
CA ASP A 300 -39.95 7.33 36.24
C ASP A 300 -38.84 8.39 36.31
N VAL A 301 -38.43 8.78 37.52
CA VAL A 301 -37.25 9.62 37.75
C VAL A 301 -35.98 8.96 37.22
N ARG A 302 -35.74 7.68 37.54
CA ARG A 302 -34.55 6.96 37.06
C ARG A 302 -34.51 6.84 35.53
N LYS A 303 -35.64 6.55 34.88
CA LYS A 303 -35.71 6.51 33.39
C LYS A 303 -35.35 7.86 32.77
N ALA A 304 -35.78 8.96 33.37
CA ALA A 304 -35.46 10.29 32.88
C ALA A 304 -33.98 10.66 33.13
N GLN A 305 -33.39 10.24 34.26
CA GLN A 305 -31.95 10.37 34.51
C GLN A 305 -31.13 9.59 33.47
N ILE A 306 -31.54 8.36 33.16
CA ILE A 306 -30.90 7.54 32.13
C ILE A 306 -30.91 8.24 30.75
N ASP A 307 -32.00 8.93 30.38
CA ASP A 307 -32.06 9.68 29.12
C ASP A 307 -31.02 10.83 29.07
N VAL A 308 -30.75 11.47 30.20
CA VAL A 308 -29.69 12.48 30.32
C VAL A 308 -28.31 11.82 30.22
N GLU A 309 -28.06 10.73 30.94
CA GLU A 309 -26.78 9.99 30.92
C GLU A 309 -26.46 9.46 29.51
N ILE A 310 -27.43 8.88 28.80
CA ILE A 310 -27.27 8.41 27.41
C ILE A 310 -26.91 9.57 26.48
N THR A 311 -27.52 10.74 26.68
CA THR A 311 -27.25 11.91 25.84
C THR A 311 -25.83 12.44 26.06
N GLU A 312 -25.38 12.48 27.31
CA GLU A 312 -24.02 12.87 27.67
C GLU A 312 -22.97 11.89 27.12
N ILE A 313 -23.20 10.57 27.27
CA ILE A 313 -22.34 9.55 26.67
C ILE A 313 -22.23 9.74 25.15
N LYS A 314 -23.32 10.06 24.46
CA LYS A 314 -23.29 10.30 23.01
C LYS A 314 -22.50 11.53 22.61
N LYS A 315 -22.53 12.60 23.42
CA LYS A 315 -21.69 13.78 23.19
C LYS A 315 -20.20 13.41 23.29
N GLN A 316 -19.83 12.64 24.32
CA GLN A 316 -18.46 12.17 24.50
C GLN A 316 -18.01 11.26 23.35
N ILE A 317 -18.89 10.35 22.87
CA ILE A 317 -18.61 9.53 21.68
C ILE A 317 -18.39 10.42 20.45
N LEU A 318 -19.25 11.41 20.23
CA LEU A 318 -19.14 12.31 19.06
C LEU A 318 -17.82 13.11 19.08
N GLU A 319 -17.40 13.60 20.25
CA GLU A 319 -16.14 14.33 20.40
C GLU A 319 -14.92 13.43 20.18
N LYS A 320 -14.91 12.22 20.74
CA LYS A 320 -13.81 11.25 20.53
C LYS A 320 -13.73 10.79 19.08
N ARG A 321 -14.88 10.56 18.43
CA ARG A 321 -14.93 10.29 16.98
C ARG A 321 -14.35 11.46 16.21
N LYS A 322 -14.73 12.70 16.54
CA LYS A 322 -14.18 13.88 15.87
C LYS A 322 -12.66 13.91 15.90
N ASN A 323 -12.04 13.63 17.05
CA ASN A 323 -10.59 13.61 17.19
C ASN A 323 -9.95 12.50 16.34
N LEU A 324 -10.48 11.28 16.39
CA LEU A 324 -9.97 10.14 15.63
C LEU A 324 -10.07 10.37 14.11
N GLU A 325 -11.20 10.91 13.67
CA GLU A 325 -11.47 11.27 12.28
C GLU A 325 -10.54 12.37 11.76
N SER A 326 -10.38 13.46 12.53
CA SER A 326 -9.48 14.56 12.18
C SER A 326 -8.03 14.11 12.11
N LYS A 327 -7.61 13.21 13.03
CA LYS A 327 -6.29 12.60 13.01
C LYS A 327 -6.08 11.78 11.73
N ALA A 328 -7.02 10.91 11.38
CA ALA A 328 -6.94 10.09 10.17
C ALA A 328 -6.90 10.92 8.88
N ILE A 329 -7.72 11.97 8.79
CA ILE A 329 -7.70 12.91 7.65
C ILE A 329 -6.34 13.61 7.56
N SER A 330 -5.81 14.12 8.68
CA SER A 330 -4.49 14.77 8.71
C SER A 330 -3.39 13.83 8.22
N LYS A 331 -3.33 12.61 8.75
CA LYS A 331 -2.33 11.62 8.36
C LYS A 331 -2.47 11.18 6.91
N SER A 332 -3.70 11.04 6.41
CA SER A 332 -3.94 10.74 5.00
C SER A 332 -3.44 11.86 4.08
N LYS A 333 -3.59 13.14 4.47
CA LYS A 333 -3.03 14.28 3.72
C LYS A 333 -1.51 14.27 3.74
N ASP A 334 -0.90 13.98 4.88
CA ASP A 334 0.56 13.92 5.00
C ASP A 334 1.15 12.78 4.16
N PHE A 335 0.51 11.60 4.18
CA PHE A 335 0.84 10.47 3.31
C PHE A 335 0.76 10.83 1.83
N SER A 336 -0.32 11.49 1.40
CA SER A 336 -0.49 11.90 0.01
C SER A 336 0.60 12.87 -0.47
N LYS A 337 0.94 13.88 0.36
CA LYS A 337 1.99 14.86 0.04
C LYS A 337 3.37 14.22 -0.13
N LYS A 338 3.65 13.13 0.59
CA LYS A 338 4.89 12.34 0.48
C LYS A 338 4.83 11.29 -0.64
N GLN A 339 3.88 11.44 -1.58
CA GLN A 339 3.66 10.57 -2.74
C GLN A 339 3.39 9.09 -2.41
N GLY A 340 3.02 8.79 -1.16
CA GLY A 340 2.77 7.43 -0.73
C GLY A 340 4.04 6.59 -0.51
N SER A 341 5.15 7.21 -0.11
CA SER A 341 6.35 6.45 0.28
C SER A 341 6.02 5.43 1.37
N LEU A 342 6.62 4.24 1.31
CA LEU A 342 6.39 3.17 2.29
C LEU A 342 6.65 3.65 3.73
N GLU A 343 7.69 4.47 3.93
CA GLU A 343 8.01 5.06 5.24
C GLU A 343 6.90 6.01 5.73
N SER A 344 6.36 6.86 4.84
CA SER A 344 5.22 7.70 5.21
C SER A 344 3.95 6.91 5.49
N ALA A 345 3.76 5.76 4.83
CA ALA A 345 2.66 4.84 5.09
C ALA A 345 2.78 4.25 6.49
N LYS A 346 3.99 3.77 6.81
CA LYS A 346 4.35 3.19 8.10
C LYS A 346 4.19 4.21 9.23
N GLU A 347 4.79 5.40 9.10
CA GLU A 347 4.65 6.51 10.07
C GLU A 347 3.17 6.87 10.30
N SER A 348 2.37 6.91 9.23
CA SER A 348 0.94 7.24 9.31
C SER A 348 0.15 6.16 10.03
N MET A 349 0.44 4.88 9.77
CA MET A 349 -0.16 3.73 10.45
C MET A 349 0.23 3.66 11.92
N GLU A 350 1.50 3.86 12.24
CA GLU A 350 2.01 3.89 13.62
C GLU A 350 1.35 5.01 14.42
N ALA A 351 1.30 6.21 13.84
CA ALA A 351 0.69 7.36 14.47
C ALA A 351 -0.80 7.17 14.74
N MET A 352 -1.54 6.38 13.94
CA MET A 352 -2.96 6.10 14.19
C MET A 352 -3.25 5.32 15.47
N PHE A 353 -2.25 4.62 16.03
CA PHE A 353 -2.37 3.92 17.31
C PHE A 353 -1.90 4.77 18.50
N GLU A 354 -1.42 6.00 18.29
CA GLU A 354 -1.22 6.92 19.40
C GLU A 354 -2.60 7.40 19.89
N GLY A 355 -2.80 7.38 21.21
CA GLY A 355 -4.09 7.66 21.82
C GLY A 355 -4.97 6.42 22.00
N ASN A 356 -6.06 6.60 22.74
CA ASN A 356 -6.92 5.53 23.24
C ASN A 356 -8.39 5.73 22.85
N GLU A 357 -8.67 6.66 21.92
CA GLU A 357 -10.00 7.08 21.52
C GLU A 357 -10.87 5.92 21.03
N PHE A 358 -10.29 4.97 20.29
CA PHE A 358 -11.00 3.78 19.82
C PHE A 358 -11.56 2.95 20.99
N VAL A 359 -10.71 2.63 21.97
CA VAL A 359 -11.10 1.82 23.14
C VAL A 359 -12.08 2.59 24.01
N GLU A 360 -11.90 3.91 24.15
CA GLU A 360 -12.81 4.77 24.90
C GLU A 360 -14.19 4.87 24.25
N ILE A 361 -14.28 4.94 22.92
CA ILE A 361 -15.55 4.88 22.19
C ILE A 361 -16.26 3.55 22.48
N GLN A 362 -15.55 2.41 22.42
CA GLN A 362 -16.14 1.11 22.72
C GLN A 362 -16.66 1.02 24.17
N LYS A 363 -15.90 1.53 25.15
CA LYS A 363 -16.36 1.63 26.55
C LYS A 363 -17.65 2.44 26.66
N LEU A 364 -17.72 3.60 25.99
CA LEU A 364 -18.90 4.46 26.01
C LEU A 364 -20.10 3.83 25.30
N GLU A 365 -19.90 3.13 24.18
CA GLU A 365 -20.96 2.40 23.48
C GLU A 365 -21.55 1.27 24.34
N LEU A 366 -20.71 0.57 25.11
CA LEU A 366 -21.15 -0.45 26.07
C LEU A 366 -21.93 0.17 27.24
N LYS A 367 -21.46 1.29 27.80
CA LYS A 367 -22.20 2.05 28.83
C LYS A 367 -23.57 2.53 28.33
N GLU A 368 -23.64 3.03 27.09
CA GLU A 368 -24.91 3.41 26.45
C GLU A 368 -25.86 2.20 26.36
N SER A 369 -25.34 1.03 25.97
CA SER A 369 -26.15 -0.18 25.82
C SER A 369 -26.68 -0.69 27.16
N ILE A 370 -25.85 -0.68 28.20
CA ILE A 370 -26.24 -1.07 29.57
C ILE A 370 -27.39 -0.19 30.06
N LEU A 371 -27.27 1.12 29.88
CA LEU A 371 -28.30 2.09 30.27
C LEU A 371 -29.61 1.91 29.49
N LYS A 372 -29.56 1.57 28.21
CA LYS A 372 -30.76 1.25 27.42
C LYS A 372 -31.49 0.02 27.94
N ASP A 373 -30.74 -1.04 28.26
CA ASP A 373 -31.32 -2.28 28.80
C ASP A 373 -31.85 -2.05 30.23
N GLU A 374 -31.16 -1.27 31.07
CA GLU A 374 -31.65 -0.83 32.38
C GLU A 374 -32.97 -0.06 32.25
N LYS A 375 -33.03 0.92 31.34
CA LYS A 375 -34.24 1.71 31.08
C LYS A 375 -35.42 0.82 30.67
N ALA A 376 -35.17 -0.20 29.85
CA ALA A 376 -36.19 -1.15 29.43
C ALA A 376 -36.70 -2.00 30.60
N LEU A 377 -35.80 -2.46 31.49
CA LEU A 377 -36.14 -3.25 32.67
C LEU A 377 -36.95 -2.46 33.72
N LEU A 378 -36.78 -1.15 33.80
CA LEU A 378 -37.63 -0.27 34.63
C LEU A 378 -39.06 -0.12 34.08
N GLY A 379 -39.33 -0.59 32.86
CA GLY A 379 -40.66 -0.62 32.25
C GLY A 379 -41.51 -1.79 32.72
N ASN A 380 -42.81 -1.56 32.86
CA ASN A 380 -43.76 -2.63 33.23
C ASN A 380 -44.24 -3.47 32.03
N SER A 381 -43.79 -3.15 30.81
CA SER A 381 -44.30 -3.71 29.57
C SER A 381 -43.63 -5.02 29.13
N LEU A 382 -42.54 -5.43 29.78
CA LEU A 382 -41.80 -6.64 29.40
C LEU A 382 -42.31 -7.88 30.12
N ASP A 383 -42.47 -8.97 29.38
CA ASP A 383 -42.74 -10.30 29.94
C ASP A 383 -41.51 -10.90 30.64
N SER A 384 -41.67 -12.04 31.32
CA SER A 384 -40.58 -12.69 32.07
C SER A 384 -39.40 -13.08 31.17
N ARG A 385 -39.67 -13.55 29.94
CA ARG A 385 -38.63 -14.01 29.02
C ARG A 385 -37.85 -12.83 28.44
N GLU A 386 -38.56 -11.73 28.14
CA GLU A 386 -37.97 -10.48 27.67
C GLU A 386 -37.10 -9.83 28.75
N ARG A 387 -37.56 -9.83 30.02
CA ARG A 387 -36.75 -9.37 31.15
C ARG A 387 -35.48 -10.20 31.32
N ASP A 388 -35.59 -11.53 31.27
CA ASP A 388 -34.42 -12.41 31.37
C ASP A 388 -33.43 -12.19 30.22
N ALA A 389 -33.94 -11.99 29.00
CA ALA A 389 -33.10 -11.68 27.85
C ALA A 389 -32.37 -10.33 28.01
N LYS A 390 -33.06 -9.31 28.53
CA LYS A 390 -32.48 -8.00 28.82
C LYS A 390 -31.44 -8.04 29.94
N GLN A 391 -31.69 -8.81 30.99
CA GLN A 391 -30.72 -9.03 32.06
C GLN A 391 -29.47 -9.74 31.54
N LYS A 392 -29.61 -10.81 30.75
CA LYS A 392 -28.49 -11.51 30.11
C LYS A 392 -27.68 -10.61 29.17
N SER A 393 -28.37 -9.78 28.38
CA SER A 393 -27.74 -8.78 27.51
C SER A 393 -26.89 -7.79 28.33
N MET A 394 -27.47 -7.23 29.39
CA MET A 394 -26.78 -6.30 30.28
C MET A 394 -25.58 -6.95 30.98
N ASP A 395 -25.69 -8.20 31.43
CA ASP A 395 -24.60 -8.93 32.06
C ASP A 395 -23.45 -9.20 31.08
N CYS A 396 -23.76 -9.55 29.82
CA CYS A 396 -22.73 -9.67 28.78
C CYS A 396 -22.04 -8.32 28.52
N GLN A 397 -22.82 -7.23 28.37
CA GLN A 397 -22.26 -5.90 28.13
C GLN A 397 -21.37 -5.41 29.29
N LYS A 398 -21.73 -5.71 30.54
CA LYS A 398 -20.91 -5.41 31.72
C LYS A 398 -19.58 -6.18 31.72
N ARG A 399 -19.59 -7.46 31.33
CA ARG A 399 -18.36 -8.25 31.17
C ARG A 399 -17.46 -7.66 30.09
N LEU A 400 -18.03 -7.32 28.93
CA LEU A 400 -17.31 -6.64 27.86
C LEU A 400 -16.75 -5.30 28.32
N LEU A 401 -17.51 -4.51 29.08
CA LEU A 401 -17.04 -3.22 29.58
C LEU A 401 -15.81 -3.38 30.48
N ALA A 402 -15.81 -4.35 31.39
CA ALA A 402 -14.66 -4.63 32.25
C ALA A 402 -13.42 -5.06 31.46
N ILE A 403 -13.61 -5.83 30.38
CA ILE A 403 -12.53 -6.20 29.46
C ILE A 403 -11.97 -4.94 28.78
N PHE A 404 -12.83 -4.10 28.19
CA PHE A 404 -12.39 -2.88 27.51
C PHE A 404 -11.75 -1.87 28.48
N GLU A 405 -12.15 -1.87 29.75
CA GLU A 405 -11.47 -1.12 30.83
C GLU A 405 -10.05 -1.64 31.06
N GLY A 406 -9.87 -2.96 31.21
CA GLY A 406 -8.52 -3.55 31.32
C GLY A 406 -7.64 -3.32 30.09
N ILE A 407 -8.21 -3.35 28.89
CA ILE A 407 -7.49 -3.02 27.64
C ILE A 407 -7.07 -1.55 27.61
N HIS A 408 -7.94 -0.63 28.05
CA HIS A 408 -7.63 0.79 28.14
C HIS A 408 -6.48 1.06 29.11
N ASP A 409 -6.45 0.38 30.25
CA ASP A 409 -5.34 0.48 31.21
C ASP A 409 -4.03 -0.04 30.60
N LYS A 410 -4.06 -1.18 29.90
CA LYS A 410 -2.89 -1.72 29.19
C LYS A 410 -2.39 -0.79 28.09
N PHE A 411 -3.29 -0.21 27.31
CA PHE A 411 -2.93 0.78 26.29
C PHE A 411 -2.30 2.03 26.90
N THR A 412 -2.87 2.52 28.01
CA THR A 412 -2.32 3.67 28.74
C THR A 412 -0.93 3.36 29.31
N ALA A 413 -0.71 2.15 29.82
CA ALA A 413 0.61 1.72 30.29
C ALA A 413 1.63 1.63 29.13
N ILE A 414 1.20 1.15 27.95
CA ILE A 414 2.05 1.15 26.75
C ILE A 414 2.42 2.59 26.35
N ASP A 415 1.45 3.51 26.32
CA ASP A 415 1.71 4.91 25.99
C ASP A 415 2.68 5.57 26.99
N GLN A 416 2.56 5.27 28.28
CA GLN A 416 3.45 5.80 29.31
C GLN A 416 4.87 5.22 29.22
N GLN A 417 4.99 3.92 28.92
CA GLN A 417 6.27 3.23 28.89
C GLN A 417 7.04 3.47 27.59
N TYR A 418 6.34 3.54 26.46
CA TYR A 418 6.93 3.58 25.12
C TYR A 418 6.58 4.84 24.34
N GLY A 419 5.91 5.84 24.92
CA GLY A 419 5.40 7.02 24.18
C GLY A 419 6.44 7.85 23.43
N ALA A 420 7.74 7.68 23.73
CA ALA A 420 8.84 8.28 22.96
C ALA A 420 9.20 7.51 21.68
N ASP A 421 8.69 6.29 21.51
CA ASP A 421 8.93 5.38 20.38
C ASP A 421 7.57 4.94 19.77
N PRO A 422 7.06 5.67 18.76
CA PRO A 422 5.78 5.38 18.11
C PRO A 422 5.69 3.97 17.51
N GLN A 423 6.81 3.42 17.03
CA GLN A 423 6.86 2.07 16.47
C GLN A 423 6.63 1.02 17.56
N GLN A 424 7.25 1.18 18.74
CA GLN A 424 7.00 0.29 19.89
C GLN A 424 5.57 0.43 20.41
N VAL A 425 5.02 1.64 20.49
CA VAL A 425 3.61 1.86 20.86
C VAL A 425 2.69 1.11 19.91
N PHE A 426 2.88 1.28 18.60
CA PHE A 426 2.12 0.59 17.56
C PHE A 426 2.18 -0.93 17.70
N LEU A 427 3.39 -1.50 17.74
CA LEU A 427 3.58 -2.95 17.82
C LEU A 427 2.94 -3.55 19.08
N LYS A 428 3.11 -2.90 20.24
CA LYS A 428 2.55 -3.38 21.51
C LYS A 428 1.03 -3.29 21.53
N LYS A 429 0.45 -2.17 21.07
CA LYS A 429 -1.02 -2.01 20.99
C LYS A 429 -1.65 -2.95 19.96
N MET A 430 -1.02 -3.13 18.80
CA MET A 430 -1.49 -4.07 17.76
C MET A 430 -1.45 -5.52 18.24
N ASN A 431 -0.40 -5.92 18.96
CA ASN A 431 -0.34 -7.25 19.55
C ASN A 431 -1.48 -7.47 20.55
N LEU A 432 -1.72 -6.51 21.44
CA LEU A 432 -2.83 -6.59 22.39
C LEU A 432 -4.19 -6.61 21.67
N TYR A 433 -4.36 -5.80 20.63
CA TYR A 433 -5.56 -5.79 19.79
C TYR A 433 -5.82 -7.17 19.17
N ASN A 434 -4.81 -7.76 18.52
CA ASN A 434 -4.95 -9.04 17.83
C ASN A 434 -5.14 -10.22 18.81
N GLN A 435 -4.42 -10.22 19.94
CA GLN A 435 -4.42 -11.35 20.87
C GLN A 435 -5.62 -11.32 21.83
N GLU A 436 -6.04 -10.14 22.27
CA GLU A 436 -7.09 -10.01 23.28
C GLU A 436 -8.39 -9.45 22.69
N LEU A 437 -8.32 -8.43 21.84
CA LEU A 437 -9.53 -7.75 21.37
C LEU A 437 -10.25 -8.50 20.24
N THR A 438 -9.51 -8.97 19.23
CA THR A 438 -10.09 -9.64 18.05
C THR A 438 -10.91 -10.89 18.42
N PRO A 439 -10.44 -11.80 19.30
CA PRO A 439 -11.23 -12.96 19.71
C PRO A 439 -12.52 -12.58 20.43
N ILE A 440 -12.46 -11.52 21.25
CA ILE A 440 -13.59 -11.02 22.04
C ILE A 440 -14.62 -10.35 21.12
N LEU A 441 -14.18 -9.59 20.12
CA LEU A 441 -15.10 -9.01 19.12
C LEU A 441 -15.75 -10.08 18.23
N ALA A 442 -15.06 -11.19 17.97
CA ALA A 442 -15.58 -12.31 17.18
C ALA A 442 -16.63 -13.14 17.93
N ASN A 443 -16.48 -13.32 19.25
CA ASN A 443 -17.47 -13.99 20.10
C ASN A 443 -17.73 -13.22 21.41
N PRO A 444 -18.47 -12.10 21.35
CA PRO A 444 -18.58 -11.13 22.46
C PRO A 444 -19.23 -11.68 23.73
N CYS A 445 -20.03 -12.75 23.62
CA CYS A 445 -20.76 -13.32 24.75
C CYS A 445 -20.52 -14.82 24.92
N GLY A 446 -19.59 -15.44 24.18
CA GLY A 446 -19.21 -16.84 24.32
C GLY A 446 -20.38 -17.81 24.25
N ASN A 447 -20.87 -18.10 23.05
CA ASN A 447 -21.53 -19.39 22.77
C ASN A 447 -20.57 -20.29 22.01
#